data_AF-A0A6J8EUQ1-F1
#
_entry.id   AF-A0A6J8EUQ1-F1
#
_cell.length_a   1.000
_cell.length_b   1.000
_cell.length_c   1.000
_cell.angle_alpha   90.00
_cell.angle_beta   90.00
_cell.angle_gamma   90.00
#
_symmetry.space_group_name_H-M   'P 1'
#
loop_
_entity.id
_entity.type
_entity.pdbx_description
1 polymer ?
#
loop_
_entity_poly.entity_id
_entity_poly.type
_entity_poly.pdbx_seq_one_letter_code
_entity_poly.pdbx_strand_id
1 'polypeptide(L)'
;MTSFIYNIGMDRFGADEREVVRRKGQKNRRESKIAKMWKDLRQLKKRYNQAAEDEKPALSELRDTIRKSLKITRRAERTRKRRKKREKARAQFTSDPFQFTSRLLGKKGSGQLKASKEEVEEYIRKCTVIQKREEDLPEIEQLIRPEDPEQAFDESPPKLKEVVDVIKKGRAASAPGPNGVPYKVYKNCQRITRRLWKLIRVIWRRGRLAES
;
A
#
# COMPACT_ATOMS: atom_id res chain seq x y z
N MET A 1 3.37 50.25 38.70
CA MET A 1 4.57 50.02 37.85
C MET A 1 4.43 48.82 36.91
N THR A 2 3.83 47.70 37.32
CA THR A 2 3.68 46.48 36.48
C THR A 2 2.79 46.67 35.23
N SER A 3 1.72 47.47 35.32
CA SER A 3 0.84 47.77 34.18
C SER A 3 1.50 48.63 33.09
N PHE A 4 2.37 49.56 33.48
CA PHE A 4 3.06 50.45 32.53
C PHE A 4 4.08 49.70 31.67
N ILE A 5 4.87 48.82 32.29
CA ILE A 5 5.84 47.95 31.59
C ILE A 5 5.09 47.00 30.63
N TYR A 6 3.94 46.47 31.05
CA TYR A 6 3.11 45.61 30.21
C TYR A 6 2.58 46.35 28.97
N ASN A 7 2.06 47.57 29.12
CA ASN A 7 1.55 48.36 28.01
C ASN A 7 2.65 48.77 27.01
N ILE A 8 3.83 49.17 27.50
CA ILE A 8 4.98 49.45 26.63
C ILE A 8 5.38 48.20 25.84
N GLY A 9 5.36 47.02 26.49
CA GLY A 9 5.64 45.75 25.83
C GLY A 9 4.61 45.43 24.75
N MET A 10 3.32 45.66 25.03
CA MET A 10 2.23 45.40 24.09
C MET A 10 2.24 46.34 22.88
N ASP A 11 2.54 47.63 23.07
CA ASP A 11 2.63 48.60 21.97
C ASP A 11 3.84 48.35 21.07
N ARG A 12 4.98 47.91 21.63
CA ARG A 12 6.21 47.69 20.85
C ARG A 12 6.25 46.34 20.15
N PHE A 13 5.73 45.29 20.78
CA PHE A 13 5.91 43.92 20.31
C PHE A 13 4.59 43.25 19.90
N GLY A 14 3.45 43.92 20.11
CA GLY A 14 2.12 43.34 19.90
C GLY A 14 1.74 42.36 21.01
N ALA A 15 0.45 42.02 21.08
CA ALA A 15 -0.02 40.91 21.89
C ALA A 15 0.07 39.63 21.06
N ASP A 16 0.75 38.61 21.60
CA ASP A 16 0.76 37.28 20.99
C ASP A 16 -0.70 36.77 20.96
N GLU A 17 -1.23 36.51 19.77
CA GLU A 17 -2.56 35.92 19.63
C GLU A 17 -2.50 34.54 20.27
N ARG A 18 -2.96 34.44 21.52
CA ARG A 18 -3.05 33.15 22.22
C ARG A 18 -3.72 32.19 21.26
N GLU A 19 -2.97 31.19 20.78
CA GLU A 19 -3.50 30.17 19.88
C GLU A 19 -4.83 29.72 20.45
N VAL A 20 -5.92 29.96 19.69
CA VAL A 20 -7.26 29.61 20.14
C VAL A 20 -7.20 28.15 20.57
N VAL A 21 -7.32 27.92 21.88
CA VAL A 21 -7.20 26.56 22.44
C VAL A 21 -8.18 25.71 21.67
N ARG A 22 -7.64 24.81 20.82
CA ARG A 22 -8.46 24.00 19.92
C ARG A 22 -9.50 23.30 20.79
N ARG A 23 -10.77 23.68 20.62
CA ARG A 23 -11.87 23.08 21.37
C ARG A 23 -11.73 21.57 21.23
N LYS A 24 -11.61 20.85 22.36
CA LYS A 24 -11.49 19.39 22.34
C LYS A 24 -12.65 18.87 21.50
N GLY A 25 -12.33 18.17 20.41
CA GLY A 25 -13.33 17.70 19.46
C GLY A 25 -14.43 16.94 20.19
N GLN A 26 -15.69 17.18 19.79
CA GLN A 26 -16.83 16.48 20.39
C GLN A 26 -16.62 14.96 20.33
N LYS A 27 -16.95 14.30 21.44
CA LYS A 27 -16.85 12.84 21.54
C LYS A 27 -17.72 12.21 20.47
N ASN A 28 -17.15 11.26 19.73
CA ASN A 28 -17.89 10.51 18.73
C ASN A 28 -19.04 9.74 19.40
N ARG A 29 -20.17 9.52 18.71
CA ARG A 29 -21.36 8.82 19.25
C ARG A 29 -20.99 7.51 19.97
N ARG A 30 -20.06 6.74 19.41
CA ARG A 30 -19.56 5.48 20.00
C ARG A 30 -18.72 5.69 21.25
N GLU A 31 -17.89 6.74 21.30
CA GLU A 31 -17.10 7.08 22.48
C GLU A 31 -18.00 7.54 23.64
N SER A 32 -19.03 8.33 23.34
CA SER A 32 -20.07 8.70 24.31
C SER A 32 -20.84 7.48 24.80
N LYS A 33 -21.22 6.54 23.90
CA LYS A 33 -21.90 5.29 24.28
C LYS A 33 -21.02 4.40 25.16
N ILE A 34 -19.73 4.26 24.83
CA ILE A 34 -18.76 3.56 25.68
C ILE A 34 -18.69 4.22 27.06
N ALA A 35 -18.55 5.55 27.12
CA ALA A 35 -18.48 6.27 28.40
C ALA A 35 -19.75 6.08 29.25
N LYS A 36 -20.94 6.05 28.63
CA LYS A 36 -22.20 5.75 29.32
C LYS A 36 -22.19 4.33 29.90
N MET A 37 -21.89 3.31 29.09
CA MET A 37 -21.79 1.92 29.57
C MET A 37 -20.79 1.76 30.72
N TRP A 38 -19.68 2.51 30.73
CA TRP A 38 -18.73 2.52 31.84
C TRP A 38 -19.31 3.14 33.12
N LYS A 39 -20.17 4.16 33.02
CA LYS A 39 -20.90 4.70 34.17
C LYS A 39 -21.92 3.70 34.68
N ASP A 40 -22.69 3.08 33.78
CA ASP A 40 -23.71 2.08 34.11
C ASP A 40 -23.08 0.88 34.83
N LEU A 41 -21.93 0.37 34.36
CA LEU A 41 -21.18 -0.70 35.04
C LEU A 41 -20.69 -0.31 36.44
N ARG A 42 -20.28 0.95 36.65
CA ARG A 42 -19.88 1.43 37.98
C ARG A 42 -21.08 1.51 38.92
N GLN A 43 -22.23 1.97 38.42
CA GLN A 43 -23.47 2.04 39.19
C GLN A 43 -23.97 0.63 39.54
N LEU A 44 -23.94 -0.31 38.59
CA LEU A 44 -24.30 -1.71 38.84
C LEU A 44 -23.40 -2.36 39.87
N LYS A 45 -22.09 -2.08 39.85
CA LYS A 45 -21.18 -2.56 40.90
C LYS A 45 -21.60 -2.04 42.29
N LYS A 46 -22.00 -0.77 42.40
CA LYS A 46 -22.47 -0.20 43.67
C LYS A 46 -23.77 -0.87 44.14
N ARG A 47 -24.74 -1.04 43.24
CA ARG A 47 -26.02 -1.70 43.54
C ARG A 47 -25.85 -3.16 43.93
N TYR A 48 -25.01 -3.90 43.22
CA TYR A 48 -24.69 -5.30 43.52
C TYR A 48 -24.12 -5.48 44.94
N ASN A 49 -23.31 -4.53 45.40
CA ASN A 49 -22.76 -4.57 46.76
C ASN A 49 -23.80 -4.24 47.86
N GLN A 50 -24.92 -3.62 47.51
CA GLN A 50 -25.98 -3.18 48.44
C GLN A 50 -27.23 -4.07 48.35
N ALA A 51 -27.33 -4.95 47.35
CA ALA A 51 -28.50 -5.75 47.04
C ALA A 51 -28.59 -7.01 47.91
N ALA A 52 -29.82 -7.47 48.16
CA ALA A 52 -30.11 -8.75 48.78
C ALA A 52 -29.75 -9.93 47.84
N GLU A 53 -29.60 -11.14 48.39
CA GLU A 53 -29.10 -12.32 47.66
C GLU A 53 -29.96 -12.72 46.46
N ASP A 54 -31.27 -12.52 46.57
CA ASP A 54 -32.27 -12.76 45.52
C ASP A 54 -32.14 -11.81 44.32
N GLU A 55 -31.71 -10.57 44.52
CA GLU A 55 -31.54 -9.57 43.45
C GLU A 55 -30.17 -9.65 42.74
N LYS A 56 -29.16 -10.22 43.40
CA LYS A 56 -27.80 -10.39 42.84
C LYS A 56 -27.74 -11.13 41.51
N PRO A 57 -28.46 -12.24 41.26
CA PRO A 57 -28.42 -12.93 39.97
C PRO A 57 -28.88 -12.01 38.83
N ALA A 58 -30.00 -11.30 39.00
CA ALA A 58 -30.53 -10.39 37.99
C ALA A 58 -29.56 -9.23 37.68
N LEU A 59 -28.90 -8.67 38.71
CA LEU A 59 -27.88 -7.64 38.54
C LEU A 59 -26.62 -8.17 37.83
N SER A 60 -26.26 -9.43 38.05
CA SER A 60 -25.15 -10.10 37.35
C SER A 60 -25.45 -10.26 35.85
N GLU A 61 -26.66 -10.70 35.50
CA GLU A 61 -27.10 -10.79 34.10
C GLU A 61 -27.06 -9.44 33.40
N LEU A 62 -27.58 -8.39 34.04
CA LEU A 62 -27.56 -7.03 33.50
C LEU A 62 -26.13 -6.50 33.32
N ARG A 63 -25.22 -6.83 34.23
CA ARG A 63 -23.79 -6.50 34.09
C ARG A 63 -23.18 -7.21 32.87
N ASP A 64 -23.52 -8.46 32.65
CA ASP A 64 -22.96 -9.25 31.55
C ASP A 64 -23.51 -8.85 30.18
N THR A 65 -24.79 -8.48 30.09
CA THR A 65 -25.35 -7.89 28.85
C THR A 65 -24.63 -6.58 28.50
N ILE A 66 -24.39 -5.70 29.48
CA ILE A 66 -23.64 -4.46 29.25
C ILE A 66 -22.20 -4.75 28.86
N ARG A 67 -21.51 -5.71 29.48
CA ARG A 67 -20.15 -6.12 29.08
C ARG A 67 -20.10 -6.66 27.65
N LYS A 68 -21.06 -7.50 27.25
CA LYS A 68 -21.19 -8.00 25.87
C LYS A 68 -21.33 -6.83 24.89
N SER A 69 -22.25 -5.89 25.17
CA SER A 69 -22.48 -4.72 24.33
C SER A 69 -21.26 -3.77 24.27
N LEU A 70 -20.52 -3.63 25.38
CA LEU A 70 -19.30 -2.83 25.48
C LEU A 70 -18.17 -3.43 24.64
N LYS A 71 -18.00 -4.76 24.67
CA LYS A 71 -17.02 -5.48 23.84
C LYS A 71 -17.27 -5.22 22.35
N ILE A 72 -18.51 -5.35 21.91
CA ILE A 72 -18.92 -5.10 20.52
C ILE A 72 -18.64 -3.64 20.12
N THR A 73 -19.09 -2.68 20.95
CA THR A 73 -18.93 -1.25 20.66
C THR A 73 -17.45 -0.84 20.62
N ARG A 74 -16.62 -1.37 21.53
CA ARG A 74 -15.17 -1.14 21.53
C ARG A 74 -14.48 -1.75 20.32
N ARG A 75 -14.86 -2.96 19.90
CA ARG A 75 -14.32 -3.60 18.68
C ARG A 75 -14.62 -2.75 17.45
N ALA A 76 -15.86 -2.29 17.31
CA ALA A 76 -16.27 -1.43 16.19
C ALA A 76 -15.48 -0.11 16.15
N GLU A 77 -15.25 0.52 17.31
CA GLU A 77 -14.46 1.75 17.38
C GLU A 77 -12.97 1.51 17.11
N ARG A 78 -12.40 0.40 17.62
CA ARG A 78 -11.01 0.01 17.32
C ARG A 78 -10.82 -0.23 15.82
N THR A 79 -11.75 -0.93 15.17
CA THR A 79 -11.71 -1.17 13.72
C THR A 79 -11.75 0.14 12.94
N ARG A 80 -12.65 1.07 13.30
CA ARG A 80 -12.71 2.42 12.69
C ARG A 80 -11.39 3.17 12.84
N LYS A 81 -10.84 3.23 14.06
CA LYS A 81 -9.56 3.92 14.32
C LYS A 81 -8.41 3.27 13.54
N ARG A 82 -8.36 1.93 13.45
CA ARG A 82 -7.36 1.20 12.66
C ARG A 82 -7.48 1.48 11.17
N ARG A 83 -8.70 1.48 10.61
CA ARG A 83 -8.96 1.87 9.21
C ARG A 83 -8.46 3.28 8.93
N LYS A 84 -8.83 4.26 9.77
CA LYS A 84 -8.39 5.66 9.61
C LYS A 84 -6.87 5.82 9.71
N LYS A 85 -6.21 5.09 10.61
CA LYS A 85 -4.74 5.06 10.69
C LYS A 85 -4.11 4.50 9.41
N ARG A 86 -4.64 3.39 8.89
CA ARG A 86 -4.14 2.78 7.65
C ARG A 86 -4.33 3.70 6.45
N GLU A 87 -5.48 4.35 6.34
CA GLU A 87 -5.76 5.32 5.28
C GLU A 87 -4.81 6.51 5.33
N LYS A 88 -4.55 7.07 6.53
CA LYS A 88 -3.53 8.10 6.70
C LYS A 88 -2.14 7.64 6.29
N ALA A 89 -1.74 6.44 6.70
CA ALA A 89 -0.44 5.88 6.33
C ALA A 89 -0.32 5.67 4.81
N ARG A 90 -1.38 5.19 4.16
CA ARG A 90 -1.44 5.08 2.68
C ARG A 90 -1.33 6.44 2.02
N ALA A 91 -2.11 7.43 2.46
CA ALA A 91 -2.03 8.78 1.92
C ALA A 91 -0.63 9.38 2.05
N GLN A 92 0.02 9.19 3.21
CA GLN A 92 1.40 9.63 3.44
C GLN A 92 2.41 8.90 2.54
N PHE A 93 2.25 7.60 2.34
CA PHE A 93 3.10 6.83 1.44
C PHE A 93 2.90 7.27 -0.02
N THR A 94 1.66 7.46 -0.46
CA THR A 94 1.36 7.91 -1.83
C THR A 94 1.83 9.34 -2.09
N SER A 95 1.81 10.22 -1.08
CA SER A 95 2.32 11.59 -1.24
C SER A 95 3.85 11.63 -1.34
N ASP A 96 4.55 10.88 -0.48
CA ASP A 96 6.01 10.79 -0.52
C ASP A 96 6.48 9.42 0.03
N PRO A 97 6.79 8.47 -0.86
CA PRO A 97 7.26 7.15 -0.46
C PRO A 97 8.60 7.18 0.28
N PHE A 98 9.50 8.11 -0.05
CA PHE A 98 10.85 8.16 0.51
C PHE A 98 10.86 8.77 1.92
N GLN A 99 10.10 9.84 2.14
CA GLN A 99 9.87 10.36 3.49
C GLN A 99 9.09 9.39 4.37
N PHE A 100 8.09 8.70 3.82
CA PHE A 100 7.35 7.70 4.58
C PHE A 100 8.24 6.55 5.03
N THR A 101 9.03 5.98 4.12
CA THR A 101 9.93 4.84 4.41
C THR A 101 11.07 5.24 5.34
N SER A 102 11.66 6.42 5.18
CA SER A 102 12.69 6.91 6.11
C SER A 102 12.14 7.18 7.52
N ARG A 103 10.91 7.66 7.66
CA ARG A 103 10.27 7.77 9.00
C ARG A 103 9.93 6.40 9.58
N LEU A 104 9.51 5.45 8.73
CA LEU A 104 9.10 4.11 9.16
C LEU A 104 10.28 3.24 9.59
N LEU A 105 11.34 3.22 8.78
CA LEU A 105 12.55 2.42 8.99
C LEU A 105 13.56 3.13 9.90
N GLY A 106 13.31 4.39 10.23
CA GLY A 106 14.22 5.24 11.00
C GLY A 106 15.26 5.94 10.12
N LYS A 107 16.05 6.81 10.74
CA LYS A 107 17.16 7.48 10.05
C LYS A 107 18.09 6.41 9.50
N LYS A 108 18.63 6.64 8.28
CA LYS A 108 19.69 5.81 7.73
C LYS A 108 20.77 5.63 8.79
N GLY A 109 21.05 4.40 9.18
CA GLY A 109 22.20 4.11 10.04
C GLY A 109 23.44 4.54 9.28
N SER A 110 24.08 5.63 9.71
CA SER A 110 25.37 6.07 9.18
C SER A 110 26.46 5.23 9.84
N GLY A 111 26.57 3.97 9.41
CA GLY A 111 27.72 3.14 9.73
C GLY A 111 28.81 3.41 8.70
N GLN A 112 30.01 3.77 9.16
CA GLN A 112 31.18 3.74 8.30
C GLN A 112 31.65 2.29 8.24
N LEU A 113 31.60 1.69 7.05
CA LEU A 113 32.16 0.36 6.86
C LEU A 113 33.69 0.47 7.09
N LYS A 114 34.22 -0.31 8.03
CA LYS A 114 35.66 -0.33 8.31
C LYS A 114 36.45 -1.12 7.25
N ALA A 115 35.76 -2.00 6.51
CA ALA A 115 36.35 -2.78 5.44
C ALA A 115 36.62 -1.92 4.20
N SER A 116 37.68 -2.24 3.48
CA SER A 116 38.02 -1.58 2.23
C SER A 116 37.04 -1.96 1.12
N LYS A 117 36.95 -1.16 0.05
CA LYS A 117 36.12 -1.48 -1.12
C LYS A 117 36.50 -2.83 -1.74
N GLU A 118 37.80 -3.12 -1.77
CA GLU A 118 38.36 -4.35 -2.34
C GLU A 118 37.93 -5.58 -1.53
N GLU A 119 38.02 -5.51 -0.19
CA GLU A 119 37.57 -6.58 0.71
C GLU A 119 36.06 -6.89 0.53
N VAL A 120 35.25 -5.84 0.34
CA VAL A 120 33.81 -5.99 0.12
C VAL A 120 33.52 -6.63 -1.23
N GLU A 121 34.18 -6.15 -2.29
CA GLU A 121 33.99 -6.71 -3.62
C GLU A 121 34.46 -8.16 -3.71
N GLU A 122 35.57 -8.51 -3.06
CA GLU A 122 36.07 -9.87 -3.00
C GLU A 122 35.11 -10.78 -2.22
N TYR A 123 34.59 -10.31 -1.09
CA TYR A 123 33.56 -11.02 -0.34
C TYR A 123 32.28 -11.24 -1.16
N ILE A 124 31.79 -10.20 -1.85
CA ILE A 124 30.63 -10.31 -2.74
C ILE A 124 30.91 -11.31 -3.86
N ARG A 125 32.06 -11.21 -4.54
CA ARG A 125 32.45 -12.17 -5.59
C ARG A 125 32.44 -13.58 -5.02
N LYS A 126 33.06 -13.82 -3.87
CA LYS A 126 33.06 -15.14 -3.21
C LYS A 126 31.66 -15.67 -2.90
N CYS A 127 30.73 -14.81 -2.47
CA CYS A 127 29.36 -15.21 -2.14
C CYS A 127 28.43 -15.35 -3.36
N THR A 128 28.69 -14.61 -4.43
CA THR A 128 27.81 -14.52 -5.61
C THR A 128 28.29 -15.35 -6.79
N VAL A 129 29.57 -15.68 -6.86
CA VAL A 129 30.11 -16.60 -7.86
C VAL A 129 29.61 -18.00 -7.50
N ILE A 130 28.53 -18.39 -8.15
CA ILE A 130 28.08 -19.77 -8.18
C ILE A 130 29.14 -20.52 -8.99
N GLN A 131 30.02 -21.24 -8.28
CA GLN A 131 31.18 -21.95 -8.86
C GLN A 131 30.80 -22.87 -10.02
N LYS A 132 29.58 -23.40 -10.01
CA LYS A 132 29.04 -24.36 -10.98
C LYS A 132 27.99 -23.76 -11.91
N ARG A 133 28.03 -22.44 -12.17
CA ARG A 133 27.00 -21.76 -12.98
C ARG A 133 26.95 -22.27 -14.43
N GLU A 134 28.11 -22.66 -14.96
CA GLU A 134 28.27 -23.16 -16.33
C GLU A 134 28.24 -24.69 -16.39
N GLU A 135 28.15 -25.38 -15.25
CA GLU A 135 28.00 -26.83 -15.21
C GLU A 135 26.51 -27.17 -15.35
N ASP A 136 26.19 -28.06 -16.29
CA ASP A 136 24.85 -28.62 -16.37
C ASP A 136 24.53 -29.38 -15.07
N LEU A 137 23.34 -29.11 -14.52
CA LEU A 137 22.86 -29.83 -13.36
C LEU A 137 22.68 -31.31 -13.71
N PRO A 138 23.05 -32.23 -12.82
CA PRO A 138 22.80 -33.65 -13.04
C PRO A 138 21.30 -33.89 -13.13
N GLU A 139 20.94 -34.93 -13.87
CA GLU A 139 19.57 -35.35 -14.02
C GLU A 139 18.96 -35.75 -12.67
N ILE A 140 17.89 -35.08 -12.26
CA ILE A 140 17.22 -35.34 -10.98
C ILE A 140 16.09 -36.32 -11.24
N GLU A 141 16.22 -37.58 -10.81
CA GLU A 141 15.23 -38.65 -10.99
C GLU A 141 13.84 -38.30 -10.42
N GLN A 142 13.79 -37.42 -9.40
CA GLN A 142 12.56 -36.96 -8.77
C GLN A 142 11.80 -35.92 -9.61
N LEU A 143 12.43 -35.33 -10.63
CA LEU A 143 11.76 -34.37 -11.51
C LEU A 143 10.98 -35.13 -12.57
N ILE A 144 9.69 -34.78 -12.69
CA ILE A 144 8.85 -35.26 -13.79
C ILE A 144 9.40 -34.67 -15.07
N ARG A 145 9.84 -35.54 -15.99
CA ARG A 145 10.08 -35.13 -17.38
C ARG A 145 8.71 -34.95 -18.03
N PRO A 146 8.32 -33.74 -18.43
CA PRO A 146 7.10 -33.59 -19.21
C PRO A 146 7.26 -34.36 -20.52
N GLU A 147 6.16 -34.95 -20.98
CA GLU A 147 6.09 -35.49 -22.34
C GLU A 147 6.27 -34.34 -23.34
N ASP A 148 6.87 -34.65 -24.48
CA ASP A 148 6.96 -33.69 -25.57
C ASP A 148 5.56 -33.21 -25.94
N PRO A 149 5.39 -31.91 -26.25
CA PRO A 149 4.08 -31.38 -26.58
C PRO A 149 3.51 -32.09 -27.80
N GLU A 150 2.31 -32.67 -27.68
CA GLU A 150 1.60 -33.32 -28.79
C GLU A 150 1.37 -32.39 -29.98
N GLN A 151 1.28 -31.08 -29.70
CA GLN A 151 1.07 -30.04 -30.70
C GLN A 151 2.33 -29.20 -30.86
N ALA A 152 2.91 -29.24 -32.06
CA ALA A 152 3.97 -28.32 -32.45
C ALA A 152 3.51 -26.86 -32.35
N PHE A 153 4.43 -25.96 -31.99
CA PHE A 153 4.15 -24.54 -31.97
C PHE A 153 3.81 -24.02 -33.37
N ASP A 154 2.82 -23.14 -33.47
CA ASP A 154 2.48 -22.45 -34.73
C ASP A 154 3.56 -21.38 -35.02
N GLU A 155 4.55 -21.74 -35.84
CA GLU A 155 5.60 -20.82 -36.31
C GLU A 155 5.14 -19.92 -37.46
N SER A 156 3.87 -19.99 -37.85
CA SER A 156 3.33 -19.16 -38.93
C SER A 156 3.37 -17.67 -38.57
N PRO A 157 3.53 -16.77 -39.56
CA PRO A 157 3.59 -15.35 -39.29
C PRO A 157 2.25 -14.85 -38.71
N PRO A 158 2.29 -13.85 -37.82
CA PRO A 158 1.12 -13.42 -37.07
C PRO A 158 -0.03 -13.01 -37.98
N LYS A 159 -1.24 -13.47 -37.65
CA LYS A 159 -2.45 -13.20 -38.41
C LYS A 159 -2.93 -11.77 -38.14
N LEU A 160 -3.62 -11.16 -39.11
CA LEU A 160 -4.14 -9.80 -38.94
C LEU A 160 -5.09 -9.70 -37.73
N LYS A 161 -5.89 -10.75 -37.48
CA LYS A 161 -6.81 -10.81 -36.33
C LYS A 161 -6.05 -10.73 -35.00
N GLU A 162 -4.98 -11.50 -34.85
CA GLU A 162 -4.14 -11.49 -33.63
C GLU A 162 -3.57 -10.09 -33.35
N VAL A 163 -3.06 -9.41 -34.39
CA VAL A 163 -2.55 -8.04 -34.25
C VAL A 163 -3.67 -7.07 -33.85
N VAL A 164 -4.85 -7.19 -34.44
CA VAL A 164 -6.02 -6.36 -34.07
C VAL A 164 -6.44 -6.60 -32.63
N ASP A 165 -6.44 -7.85 -32.17
CA ASP A 165 -6.86 -8.20 -30.81
C ASP A 165 -5.87 -7.68 -29.76
N VAL A 166 -4.57 -7.73 -30.04
CA VAL A 166 -3.54 -7.09 -29.22
C VAL A 166 -3.74 -5.58 -29.15
N ILE A 167 -3.98 -4.91 -30.29
CA ILE A 167 -4.24 -3.47 -30.34
C ILE A 167 -5.49 -3.11 -29.53
N LYS A 168 -6.55 -3.92 -29.60
CA LYS A 168 -7.81 -3.68 -28.86
C LYS A 168 -7.59 -3.74 -27.35
N LYS A 169 -6.78 -4.68 -26.85
CA LYS A 169 -6.42 -4.82 -25.42
C LYS A 169 -5.66 -3.60 -24.87
N GLY A 170 -4.84 -2.94 -25.70
CA GLY A 170 -4.09 -1.75 -25.28
C GLY A 170 -4.97 -0.55 -24.91
N ARG A 171 -4.64 0.20 -23.86
CA ARG A 171 -5.36 1.44 -23.51
C ARG A 171 -5.19 2.47 -24.64
N ALA A 172 -6.27 3.12 -25.06
CA ALA A 172 -6.26 4.00 -26.24
C ALA A 172 -5.24 5.16 -26.15
N ALA A 173 -4.98 5.67 -24.95
CA ALA A 173 -4.02 6.75 -24.70
C ALA A 173 -2.54 6.28 -24.60
N SER A 174 -2.29 4.98 -24.50
CA SER A 174 -0.92 4.45 -24.42
C SER A 174 -0.27 4.43 -25.80
N ALA A 175 1.04 4.67 -25.84
CA ALA A 175 1.86 4.65 -27.05
C ALA A 175 2.94 3.55 -26.94
N PRO A 176 2.80 2.42 -27.68
CA PRO A 176 3.65 1.24 -27.51
C PRO A 176 4.99 1.27 -28.27
N GLY A 177 5.39 2.42 -28.83
CA GLY A 177 6.62 2.53 -29.60
C GLY A 177 7.27 3.92 -29.45
N PRO A 178 8.55 4.05 -29.84
CA PRO A 178 9.34 5.28 -29.65
C PRO A 178 8.77 6.48 -30.43
N ASN A 179 7.98 6.23 -31.47
CA ASN A 179 7.33 7.26 -32.28
C ASN A 179 6.18 7.99 -31.53
N GLY A 180 5.81 7.55 -30.33
CA GLY A 180 4.78 8.19 -29.53
C GLY A 180 3.35 8.06 -30.08
N VAL A 181 3.12 7.24 -31.11
CA VAL A 181 1.79 7.07 -31.73
C VAL A 181 0.87 6.29 -30.79
N PRO A 182 -0.27 6.86 -30.36
CA PRO A 182 -1.16 6.19 -29.42
C PRO A 182 -1.97 5.07 -30.08
N TYR A 183 -2.36 4.06 -29.30
CA TYR A 183 -3.24 2.97 -29.75
C TYR A 183 -4.56 3.46 -30.38
N LYS A 184 -5.05 4.64 -30.00
CA LYS A 184 -6.23 5.29 -30.59
C LYS A 184 -6.13 5.37 -32.13
N VAL A 185 -4.95 5.66 -32.68
CA VAL A 185 -4.75 5.75 -34.14
C VAL A 185 -4.91 4.38 -34.79
N TYR A 186 -4.27 3.35 -34.24
CA TYR A 186 -4.38 1.98 -34.76
C TYR A 186 -5.80 1.40 -34.61
N LYS A 187 -6.52 1.76 -33.53
CA LYS A 187 -7.91 1.33 -33.32
C LYS A 187 -8.87 1.94 -34.35
N ASN A 188 -8.69 3.22 -34.65
CA ASN A 188 -9.63 3.96 -35.50
C ASN A 188 -9.26 3.91 -37.00
N CYS A 189 -7.97 3.73 -37.32
CA CYS A 189 -7.48 3.77 -38.70
C CYS A 189 -7.05 2.38 -39.18
N GLN A 190 -7.99 1.62 -39.75
CA GLN A 190 -7.74 0.25 -40.22
C GLN A 190 -6.61 0.14 -41.25
N ARG A 191 -6.41 1.15 -42.11
CA ARG A 191 -5.32 1.16 -43.11
C ARG A 191 -3.95 1.18 -42.43
N ILE A 192 -3.80 1.92 -41.33
CA ILE A 192 -2.55 2.01 -40.56
C ILE A 192 -2.27 0.68 -39.87
N THR A 193 -3.30 0.06 -39.28
CA THR A 193 -3.18 -1.28 -38.67
C THR A 193 -2.81 -2.36 -39.67
N ARG A 194 -3.38 -2.31 -40.89
CA ARG A 194 -2.96 -3.21 -41.98
C ARG A 194 -1.50 -2.98 -42.39
N ARG A 195 -1.04 -1.73 -42.43
CA ARG A 195 0.37 -1.41 -42.72
C ARG A 195 1.30 -1.93 -41.63
N LEU A 196 0.96 -1.73 -40.36
CA LEU A 196 1.69 -2.27 -39.21
C LEU A 196 1.80 -3.79 -39.29
N TRP A 197 0.68 -4.49 -39.54
CA TRP A 197 0.69 -5.94 -39.72
C TRP A 197 1.61 -6.40 -40.85
N LYS A 198 1.62 -5.71 -42.00
CA LYS A 198 2.56 -6.02 -43.10
C LYS A 198 4.02 -5.87 -42.66
N LEU A 199 4.35 -4.83 -41.89
CA LEU A 199 5.70 -4.62 -41.35
C LEU A 199 6.09 -5.73 -40.38
N ILE A 200 5.20 -6.10 -39.46
CA ILE A 200 5.43 -7.22 -38.53
C ILE A 200 5.70 -8.52 -39.30
N ARG A 201 4.94 -8.80 -40.37
CA ARG A 201 5.18 -9.98 -41.22
C ARG A 201 6.49 -9.96 -42.00
N VAL A 202 7.05 -8.77 -42.28
CA VAL A 202 8.37 -8.64 -42.90
C VAL A 202 9.45 -8.91 -41.87
N ILE A 203 9.34 -8.33 -40.67
CA ILE A 203 10.26 -8.59 -39.55
C ILE A 203 10.27 -10.07 -39.19
N TRP A 204 9.10 -10.70 -39.07
CA TRP A 204 8.99 -12.13 -38.75
C TRP A 204 9.75 -13.02 -39.74
N ARG A 205 9.71 -12.68 -41.03
CA ARG A 205 10.34 -13.48 -42.10
C ARG A 205 11.82 -13.19 -42.31
N ARG A 206 12.26 -11.95 -42.07
CA ARG A 206 13.62 -11.48 -42.40
C ARG A 206 14.50 -11.20 -41.18
N GLY A 207 13.93 -11.13 -39.98
CA GLY A 207 14.61 -10.69 -38.77
C GLY A 207 15.03 -9.21 -38.75
N ARG A 208 14.73 -8.44 -39.80
CA ARG A 208 15.11 -7.02 -39.97
C ARG A 208 13.97 -6.22 -40.60
N LEU A 209 13.90 -4.93 -40.29
CA LEU A 209 13.04 -3.98 -40.99
C LEU A 209 13.61 -3.74 -42.40
N ALA A 210 12.75 -3.68 -43.42
CA ALA A 210 13.18 -3.20 -44.72
C ALA A 210 13.53 -1.71 -44.60
N GLU A 211 14.74 -1.33 -44.98
CA GLU A 211 15.13 0.08 -45.09
C GLU A 211 14.18 0.76 -46.07
N SER A 212 13.69 1.93 -45.68
CA SER A 212 12.72 2.74 -46.44
C SER A 212 13.45 3.71 -47.33
#